data_AF-A0A820ACM9-F1
#
_entry.id   AF-A0A820ACM9-F1
#
_cell.length_a   1.000
_cell.length_b   1.000
_cell.length_c   1.000
_cell.angle_alpha   90.00
_cell.angle_beta   90.00
_cell.angle_gamma   90.00
#
_symmetry.space_group_name_H-M   'P 1'
#
loop_
_entity.id
_entity.type
_entity.pdbx_description
1 polymer ?
#
loop_
_entity_poly.entity_id
_entity_poly.type
_entity_poly.pdbx_seq_one_letter_code
_entity_poly.pdbx_strand_id
1 'polypeptide(L)'
;LVGHFIEPHCLNPTFICDHPQIMSPLAKYHRSIPGLTERFELFVCYKELCNAYTELNDPIVQREMFELQAKNKLVGDEEAQTIDENYCKALEYGLPPTGGWGIGIDRLTMILTNSNNIK
;
A
#
# COMPACT_ATOMS: atom_id res chain seq x y z
N LEU A 1 3.62 -9.29 11.95
CA LEU A 1 2.53 -9.41 12.95
C LEU A 1 1.18 -9.66 12.27
N VAL A 2 0.74 -8.77 11.37
CA VAL A 2 -0.52 -8.94 10.59
C VAL A 2 -0.58 -10.31 9.91
N GLY A 3 0.48 -10.71 9.19
CA GLY A 3 0.53 -12.03 8.54
C GLY A 3 0.48 -13.25 9.45
N HIS A 4 0.74 -13.09 10.74
CA HIS A 4 0.65 -14.20 11.70
C HIS A 4 -0.69 -14.23 12.44
N PHE A 5 -1.25 -13.07 12.77
CA PHE A 5 -2.40 -12.95 13.68
C PHE A 5 -3.71 -12.57 13.00
N ILE A 6 -3.67 -12.03 11.78
CA ILE A 6 -4.86 -11.49 11.10
C ILE A 6 -5.10 -12.24 9.78
N GLU A 7 -4.09 -12.35 8.91
CA GLU A 7 -4.24 -13.01 7.61
C GLU A 7 -4.81 -14.43 7.67
N PRO A 8 -4.45 -15.30 8.66
CA PRO A 8 -5.02 -16.64 8.78
C PRO A 8 -6.53 -16.67 9.11
N HIS A 9 -7.14 -15.54 9.48
CA HIS A 9 -8.57 -15.42 9.74
C HIS A 9 -9.37 -14.94 8.52
N CYS A 10 -8.70 -14.47 7.46
CA CYS A 10 -9.32 -13.92 6.26
C CYS A 10 -9.66 -15.00 5.23
N LEU A 11 -10.56 -15.93 5.58
CA LEU A 11 -11.06 -16.95 4.64
C LEU A 11 -11.94 -16.31 3.55
N ASN A 12 -12.97 -15.57 3.98
CA ASN A 12 -13.87 -14.85 3.09
C ASN A 12 -13.26 -13.51 2.67
N PRO A 13 -13.78 -12.87 1.59
CA PRO A 13 -13.37 -11.52 1.21
C PRO A 13 -13.46 -10.54 2.38
N THR A 14 -12.30 -10.10 2.85
CA THR A 14 -12.16 -9.28 4.06
C THR A 14 -11.28 -8.08 3.75
N PHE A 15 -11.78 -6.87 4.03
CA PHE A 15 -10.98 -5.66 3.96
C PHE A 15 -10.25 -5.44 5.27
N ILE A 16 -8.93 -5.35 5.21
CA ILE A 16 -8.10 -4.81 6.28
C ILE A 16 -7.86 -3.34 5.93
N CYS A 17 -8.25 -2.43 6.79
CA CYS A 17 -8.23 -0.99 6.53
C CYS A 17 -7.31 -0.24 7.49
N ASP A 18 -7.02 1.00 7.14
CA ASP A 18 -6.37 2.02 7.97
C ASP A 18 -4.96 1.63 8.39
N HIS A 19 -4.14 1.27 7.40
CA HIS A 19 -2.75 0.88 7.64
C HIS A 19 -1.90 2.06 8.18
N PRO A 20 -0.92 1.80 9.05
CA PRO A 20 0.01 2.82 9.52
C PRO A 20 0.75 3.52 8.38
N GLN A 21 1.01 4.83 8.54
CA GLN A 21 1.76 5.65 7.57
C GLN A 21 3.16 5.11 7.30
N ILE A 22 3.83 4.57 8.32
CA ILE A 22 5.17 4.00 8.19
C ILE A 22 5.22 2.83 7.20
N MET A 23 4.10 2.14 6.98
CA MET A 23 3.98 1.02 6.04
C MET A 23 3.46 1.46 4.65
N SER A 24 3.08 2.72 4.49
CA SER A 24 2.28 3.20 3.35
C SER A 24 2.80 4.56 2.86
N PRO A 25 4.02 4.62 2.30
CA PRO A 25 4.70 5.89 1.96
C PRO A 25 4.04 6.70 0.83
N LEU A 26 3.12 6.07 0.07
CA LEU A 26 2.36 6.68 -1.03
C LEU A 26 0.88 6.91 -0.68
N ALA A 27 0.43 6.39 0.47
CA ALA A 27 -0.97 6.51 0.86
C ALA A 27 -1.17 7.80 1.67
N LYS A 28 -2.27 8.50 1.37
CA LYS A 28 -2.62 9.73 2.08
C LYS A 28 -2.93 9.44 3.54
N TYR A 29 -2.53 10.35 4.42
CA TYR A 29 -2.84 10.30 5.84
C TYR A 29 -4.36 10.21 6.08
N HIS A 30 -4.75 9.48 7.12
CA HIS A 30 -6.15 9.31 7.48
C HIS A 30 -6.74 10.64 7.97
N ARG A 31 -7.92 11.01 7.46
CA ARG A 31 -8.56 12.31 7.73
C ARG A 31 -8.88 12.58 9.21
N SER A 32 -9.01 11.53 10.02
CA SER A 32 -9.44 11.64 11.43
C SER A 32 -8.60 10.84 12.43
N ILE A 33 -7.67 10.00 11.99
CA ILE A 33 -6.90 9.10 12.87
C ILE A 33 -5.41 9.34 12.65
N PRO A 34 -4.75 10.09 13.55
CA PRO A 34 -3.33 10.39 13.42
C PRO A 34 -2.47 9.12 13.33
N GLY A 35 -1.50 9.12 12.42
CA GLY A 35 -0.55 8.01 12.23
C GLY A 35 -1.04 6.90 11.29
N LEU A 36 -2.31 6.90 10.89
CA LEU A 36 -2.87 5.95 9.90
C LEU A 36 -2.99 6.60 8.52
N THR A 37 -3.27 5.77 7.52
CA THR A 37 -3.54 6.17 6.12
C THR A 37 -4.91 5.71 5.68
N GLU A 38 -5.44 6.33 4.62
CA GLU A 38 -6.67 5.88 3.97
C GLU A 38 -6.35 4.75 2.97
N ARG A 39 -5.93 3.60 3.50
CA ARG A 39 -5.55 2.40 2.74
C ARG A 39 -6.43 1.22 3.11
N PHE A 40 -6.68 0.34 2.15
CA PHE A 40 -7.19 -0.99 2.42
C PHE A 40 -6.47 -2.05 1.59
N GLU A 41 -6.46 -3.26 2.14
CA GLU A 41 -6.07 -4.48 1.44
C GLU A 41 -7.25 -5.46 1.47
N LEU A 42 -7.53 -6.08 0.33
CA LEU A 42 -8.53 -7.14 0.23
C LEU A 42 -7.83 -8.48 0.40
N PHE A 43 -8.24 -9.26 1.41
CA PHE A 43 -7.80 -10.64 1.59
C PHE A 43 -8.91 -11.62 1.22
N VAL A 44 -8.56 -12.68 0.50
CA VAL A 44 -9.44 -13.78 0.12
C VAL A 44 -8.64 -15.08 0.22
N CYS A 45 -9.22 -16.14 0.80
CA CYS A 45 -8.53 -17.42 0.98
C CYS A 45 -7.15 -17.26 1.65
N TYR A 46 -7.06 -16.39 2.68
CA TYR A 46 -5.85 -16.10 3.44
C TYR A 46 -4.72 -15.44 2.64
N LYS A 47 -5.02 -14.91 1.44
CA LYS A 47 -4.06 -14.24 0.57
C LYS A 47 -4.56 -12.85 0.22
N GLU A 48 -3.63 -11.90 0.21
CA GLU A 48 -3.88 -10.56 -0.32
C GLU A 48 -4.21 -10.65 -1.81
N LEU A 49 -5.30 -10.01 -2.22
CA LEU A 49 -5.80 -9.98 -3.59
C LEU A 49 -5.69 -8.57 -4.19
N CYS A 50 -6.03 -7.55 -3.40
CA CYS A 50 -5.97 -6.15 -3.84
C CYS A 50 -5.31 -5.27 -2.78
N ASN A 51 -4.71 -4.19 -3.24
CA ASN A 51 -4.23 -3.09 -2.41
C ASN A 51 -4.71 -1.77 -3.03
N ALA A 52 -5.19 -0.86 -2.20
CA ALA A 52 -5.78 0.39 -2.66
C ALA A 52 -5.68 1.46 -1.58
N TYR A 53 -5.59 2.71 -1.99
CA TYR A 53 -5.48 3.83 -1.06
C TYR A 53 -5.90 5.14 -1.72
N THR A 54 -6.30 6.11 -0.89
CA THR A 54 -6.32 7.52 -1.31
C THR A 54 -4.87 7.94 -1.58
N GLU A 55 -4.60 8.45 -2.79
CA GLU A 55 -3.25 8.83 -3.21
C GLU A 55 -2.74 10.03 -2.43
N LEU A 56 -1.50 9.95 -1.95
CA LEU A 56 -0.81 11.10 -1.37
C LEU A 56 -0.52 12.12 -2.47
N ASN A 57 -1.25 13.23 -2.43
CA ASN A 57 -1.15 14.28 -3.44
C ASN A 57 -0.47 15.56 -2.93
N ASP A 58 0.15 15.52 -1.74
CA ASP A 58 0.95 16.61 -1.20
C ASP A 58 2.44 16.37 -1.52
N PRO A 59 3.05 17.18 -2.41
CA PRO A 59 4.42 16.96 -2.86
C PRO A 59 5.46 17.12 -1.74
N ILE A 60 5.18 17.94 -0.73
CA ILE A 60 6.12 18.18 0.38
C ILE A 60 6.17 16.92 1.25
N VAL A 61 4.98 16.44 1.65
CA VAL A 61 4.87 15.21 2.45
C VAL A 61 5.39 14.01 1.68
N GLN A 62 5.13 13.92 0.38
CA GLN A 62 5.65 12.83 -0.44
C GLN A 62 7.18 12.80 -0.49
N ARG A 63 7.83 13.96 -0.59
CA ARG A 63 9.29 14.07 -0.54
C ARG A 63 9.85 13.66 0.82
N GLU A 64 9.23 14.09 1.92
CA GLU A 64 9.59 13.66 3.27
C GLU A 64 9.49 12.13 3.45
N MET A 65 8.44 11.51 2.89
CA MET A 65 8.27 10.05 2.92
C MET A 65 9.36 9.33 2.13
N PHE A 66 9.75 9.85 0.96
CA PHE A 66 10.87 9.28 0.20
C PHE A 66 12.21 9.45 0.91
N GLU A 67 12.45 10.57 1.59
CA GLU A 67 13.64 10.75 2.41
C GLU A 67 13.71 9.75 3.56
N LEU A 68 12.57 9.44 4.18
CA LEU A 68 12.46 8.41 5.22
C LEU A 68 12.75 7.02 4.65
N GLN A 69 12.19 6.69 3.49
CA GLN A 69 12.46 5.43 2.78
C GLN A 69 13.94 5.30 2.38
N ALA A 70 14.55 6.38 1.88
CA ALA A 70 15.97 6.41 1.53
C ALA A 70 16.88 6.20 2.76
N LYS A 71 16.49 6.74 3.92
CA LYS A 71 17.19 6.46 5.20
C LYS A 71 17.06 4.99 5.57
N ASN A 72 15.88 4.38 5.46
CA ASN A 72 15.69 2.95 5.74
C ASN A 72 16.55 2.06 4.81
N LYS A 73 16.70 2.46 3.54
CA LYS A 73 17.58 1.78 2.58
C LYS A 73 19.04 1.76 3.03
N LEU A 74 19.53 2.85 3.61
CA LEU A 74 20.90 2.92 4.15
C LEU A 74 21.12 2.01 5.36
N VAL A 75 20.04 1.66 6.07
CA VAL A 75 20.06 0.76 7.24
C VAL A 75 19.86 -0.70 6.83
N GLY A 76 19.75 -0.99 5.52
CA GLY A 76 19.74 -2.35 4.97
C GLY A 76 18.39 -2.85 4.45
N ASP A 77 17.39 -1.96 4.30
CA ASP A 77 16.12 -2.32 3.66
C ASP A 77 16.25 -2.26 2.13
N GLU A 78 16.44 -3.42 1.49
CA GLU A 78 16.60 -3.53 0.03
C GLU A 78 15.32 -3.22 -0.75
N GLU A 79 14.15 -3.33 -0.12
CA GLU A 79 12.84 -3.09 -0.74
C GLU A 79 12.40 -1.61 -0.62
N ALA A 80 13.13 -0.80 0.15
CA ALA A 80 12.82 0.60 0.35
C ALA A 80 12.91 1.41 -0.96
N GLN A 81 11.92 2.28 -1.13
CA GLN A 81 11.79 3.11 -2.33
C GLN A 81 12.92 4.17 -2.40
N THR A 82 13.39 4.45 -3.61
CA THR A 82 14.32 5.55 -3.87
C THR A 82 13.57 6.85 -4.09
N ILE A 83 14.21 7.98 -3.81
CA ILE A 83 13.65 9.30 -4.09
C ILE A 83 13.48 9.49 -5.60
N ASP A 84 12.25 9.77 -6.05
CA ASP A 84 11.94 10.15 -7.42
C ASP A 84 11.54 11.63 -7.47
N GLU A 85 12.52 12.48 -7.80
CA GLU A 85 12.30 13.93 -7.90
C GLU A 85 11.41 14.31 -9.09
N ASN A 86 11.36 13.51 -10.16
CA ASN A 86 10.46 13.78 -11.28
C ASN A 86 9.01 13.54 -10.87
N TYR A 87 8.75 12.48 -10.09
CA TYR A 87 7.44 12.22 -9.52
C TYR A 87 7.00 13.33 -8.55
N CYS A 88 7.87 13.74 -7.61
CA CYS A 88 7.58 14.86 -6.71
C CYS A 88 7.29 16.16 -7.48
N LYS A 89 8.09 16.46 -8.51
CA LYS A 89 7.86 17.62 -9.37
C LYS A 89 6.53 17.52 -10.13
N ALA A 90 6.12 16.34 -10.56
CA ALA A 90 4.81 16.14 -11.19
C ALA A 90 3.66 16.45 -10.20
N LEU A 91 3.79 16.03 -8.93
CA LEU A 91 2.82 16.35 -7.89
C LEU A 91 2.71 17.86 -7.62
N GLU A 92 3.80 18.62 -7.75
CA GLU A 92 3.81 20.09 -7.60
C GLU A 92 2.98 20.82 -8.67
N TYR A 93 2.78 20.22 -9.85
CA TYR A 93 1.84 20.76 -10.86
C TYR A 93 0.36 20.56 -10.48
N GLY A 94 0.09 19.73 -9.47
CA GLY A 94 -1.24 19.49 -8.92
C GLY A 94 -1.84 18.17 -9.36
N LEU A 95 -1.78 17.18 -8.46
CA LEU A 95 -2.56 15.95 -8.55
C LEU A 95 -3.91 16.15 -7.84
N PRO A 96 -5.06 16.03 -8.55
CA PRO A 96 -6.38 16.06 -7.91
C PRO A 96 -6.52 14.97 -6.83
N PRO A 97 -7.46 15.11 -5.88
CA PRO A 97 -7.80 14.03 -4.96
C PRO A 97 -8.15 12.75 -5.74
N THR A 98 -7.30 11.74 -5.62
CA THR A 98 -7.33 10.51 -6.45
C THR A 98 -7.30 9.29 -5.54
N GLY A 99 -7.92 8.19 -5.97
CA GLY A 99 -7.79 6.88 -5.34
C GLY A 99 -7.11 5.90 -6.31
N GLY A 100 -6.09 5.21 -5.83
CA GLY A 100 -5.41 4.14 -6.57
C GLY A 100 -5.92 2.77 -6.15
N TRP A 101 -5.81 1.82 -7.07
CA TRP A 101 -6.20 0.44 -6.83
C TRP A 101 -5.37 -0.50 -7.69
N GLY A 102 -4.88 -1.58 -7.09
CA GLY A 102 -4.18 -2.68 -7.77
C GLY A 102 -4.76 -4.03 -7.37
N ILE A 103 -4.76 -4.97 -8.32
CA ILE A 103 -5.18 -6.37 -8.11
C ILE A 103 -4.17 -7.34 -8.71
N GLY A 104 -3.94 -8.45 -8.01
CA GLY A 104 -3.20 -9.58 -8.56
C GLY A 104 -4.09 -10.42 -9.46
N ILE A 105 -3.99 -10.26 -10.78
CA ILE A 105 -4.78 -11.04 -11.76
C ILE A 105 -4.49 -12.53 -11.66
N ASP A 106 -3.25 -12.93 -11.42
CA ASP A 106 -2.88 -14.34 -11.22
C ASP A 106 -3.55 -14.90 -9.96
N ARG A 107 -3.51 -14.16 -8.85
CA ARG A 107 -4.17 -14.56 -7.60
C ARG A 107 -5.69 -14.64 -7.74
N LEU A 108 -6.29 -13.69 -8.45
CA LEU A 108 -7.72 -13.72 -8.77
C LEU A 108 -8.07 -15.00 -9.55
N THR A 109 -7.28 -15.29 -10.60
CA THR A 109 -7.47 -16.47 -11.44
C THR A 109 -7.31 -17.75 -10.62
N MET A 110 -6.27 -17.85 -9.78
CA MET A 110 -6.06 -18.98 -8.88
C MET A 110 -7.27 -19.26 -7.98
N ILE A 111 -7.86 -18.21 -7.39
CA ILE A 111 -9.06 -18.35 -6.55
C ILE A 111 -10.24 -18.87 -7.37
N LEU A 112 -10.45 -18.31 -8.57
CA LEU A 112 -11.57 -18.69 -9.44
C LEU A 112 -11.42 -20.10 -10.05
N THR A 113 -10.19 -20.57 -10.25
CA THR A 113 -9.90 -21.91 -10.79
C THR A 113 -9.61 -22.95 -9.71
N ASN A 114 -9.74 -22.59 -8.43
CA ASN A 114 -9.39 -23.45 -7.29
C ASN A 114 -7.95 -24.00 -7.38
N SER A 115 -7.02 -23.16 -7.84
CA SER A 115 -5.59 -23.48 -7.94
C SER A 115 -4.85 -22.96 -6.73
N ASN A 116 -4.09 -23.83 -6.04
CA ASN A 116 -3.25 -23.45 -4.90
C ASN A 116 -1.81 -23.09 -5.29
N ASN A 117 -1.45 -23.25 -6.57
CA ASN A 117 -0.17 -22.87 -7.15
C ASN A 117 -0.41 -21.98 -8.38
N ILE A 118 0.47 -21.01 -8.58
CA ILE A 118 0.42 -20.07 -9.71
C ILE A 118 0.89 -20.70 -11.03
N LYS A 119 1.60 -21.83 -10.96
CA LYS A 119 2.13 -22.58 -12.11
C LYS A 119 1.17 -23.64 -12.62
#